data_AF-H3GHC9-F1
#
_entry.id   AF-H3GHC9-F1
#
_cell.length_a   1.000
_cell.length_b   1.000
_cell.length_c   1.000
_cell.angle_alpha   90.00
_cell.angle_beta   90.00
_cell.angle_gamma   90.00
#
_symmetry.space_group_name_H-M   'P 1'
#
loop_
_entity.id
_entity.type
_entity.pdbx_description
1 polymer ?
#
loop_
_entity_poly.entity_id
_entity_poly.type
_entity_poly.pdbx_seq_one_letter_code
_entity_poly.pdbx_strand_id
1 'polypeptide(L)'
;MASSSPSDKLRTSSDDGDATAARGFSKRGDGFSVQETEGLLQEVRDRWQEGWEVITEVHNAQFPGHKRTSGSLKRKFSKLYRMKVDGGTKEKHARAAALAKKVREEMRAQRRGLGVRGLSEDLPGGTDGVQDVHEELSEVEIITAQSTQGQALVDAATEHDLGQLTQGTGLRDDAWQAAINRWPIAGERLRTLRTQIASNEPASSQDLVQTVLLVLLESQHQRDLEREQEREDRRLEKQRWLEEIREQHRRHEQERVEDRRRNEQFMQVMTTVMAQLAQQQRGGLN
;
A
#
# COMPACT_ATOMS: atom_id res chain seq x y z
N MET A 1 54.23 40.69 33.55
CA MET A 1 52.96 40.35 34.22
C MET A 1 51.97 39.90 33.15
N ALA A 2 51.32 38.75 33.37
CA ALA A 2 50.21 38.15 32.62
C ALA A 2 50.45 37.77 31.13
N SER A 3 49.89 36.71 30.57
CA SER A 3 49.73 35.31 30.99
C SER A 3 49.33 34.57 29.71
N SER A 4 49.89 33.38 29.53
CA SER A 4 49.83 32.53 28.35
C SER A 4 48.42 32.11 27.91
N SER A 5 48.18 32.09 26.60
CA SER A 5 47.28 31.14 25.94
C SER A 5 48.12 29.99 25.38
N PRO A 6 47.82 28.74 25.74
CA PRO A 6 47.40 27.82 24.70
C PRO A 6 46.31 26.84 25.19
N SER A 7 45.82 26.03 24.24
CA SER A 7 45.05 24.80 24.42
C SER A 7 43.53 24.94 24.25
N ASP A 8 43.09 24.82 23.00
CA ASP A 8 41.82 24.15 22.71
C ASP A 8 41.98 22.66 23.05
N LYS A 9 41.32 22.30 24.15
CA LYS A 9 41.23 20.94 24.66
C LYS A 9 40.20 20.17 23.86
N LEU A 10 40.64 18.99 23.38
CA LEU A 10 39.85 17.78 23.30
C LEU A 10 38.79 17.74 24.41
N ARG A 11 37.51 17.67 24.02
CA ARG A 11 36.44 17.20 24.90
C ARG A 11 35.70 16.06 24.22
N THR A 12 36.16 14.88 24.62
CA THR A 12 35.43 13.62 24.69
C THR A 12 34.18 13.77 25.57
N SER A 13 33.03 13.35 25.06
CA SER A 13 31.88 12.85 25.84
C SER A 13 31.28 11.71 25.00
N SER A 14 31.48 10.41 25.22
CA SER A 14 31.67 9.64 26.45
C SER A 14 30.71 10.03 27.56
N ASP A 15 29.45 9.70 27.33
CA ASP A 15 28.52 9.33 28.39
C ASP A 15 27.89 7.99 28.01
N ASP A 16 28.66 6.92 28.29
CA ASP A 16 28.11 5.59 28.50
C ASP A 16 27.39 5.61 29.85
N GLY A 17 26.09 5.86 29.80
CA GLY A 17 25.15 5.59 30.87
C GLY A 17 24.67 4.16 30.80
N ASP A 18 25.45 3.28 31.43
CA ASP A 18 25.15 1.90 31.79
C ASP A 18 23.75 1.72 32.39
N ALA A 19 23.24 0.50 32.23
CA ALA A 19 21.94 0.03 32.61
C ALA A 19 21.56 0.36 34.06
N THR A 20 20.55 1.20 34.20
CA THR A 20 19.52 0.89 35.20
C THR A 20 18.27 0.49 34.45
N ALA A 21 17.90 -0.79 34.62
CA ALA A 21 16.59 -1.33 34.32
C ALA A 21 15.51 -0.71 35.24
N ALA A 22 15.50 0.61 35.36
CA ALA A 22 14.33 1.32 35.84
C ALA A 22 13.28 1.17 34.75
N ARG A 23 12.10 0.65 35.11
CA ARG A 23 10.87 0.69 34.30
C ARG A 23 10.60 2.14 33.88
N GLY A 24 11.29 2.60 32.85
CA GLY A 24 11.22 3.94 32.30
C GLY A 24 9.90 4.05 31.58
N PHE A 25 8.95 4.73 32.20
CA PHE A 25 7.76 5.17 31.49
C PHE A 25 8.20 6.01 30.29
N SER A 26 7.85 5.54 29.10
CA SER A 26 8.17 6.23 27.85
C SER A 26 7.47 7.58 27.85
N LYS A 27 8.24 8.68 27.91
CA LYS A 27 7.69 10.05 27.79
C LYS A 27 7.12 10.20 26.38
N ARG A 28 6.02 10.96 26.22
CA ARG A 28 5.43 11.23 24.89
C ARG A 28 6.52 11.75 23.94
N GLY A 29 6.72 11.06 22.82
CA GLY A 29 7.76 11.38 21.84
C GLY A 29 9.00 10.49 21.90
N ASP A 30 9.10 9.62 22.91
CA ASP A 30 10.15 8.61 22.98
C ASP A 30 9.93 7.56 21.86
N GLY A 31 11.00 7.41 21.07
CA GLY A 31 10.99 6.61 19.86
C GLY A 31 10.81 5.13 20.16
N PHE A 32 10.80 4.31 19.13
CA PHE A 32 10.84 2.87 19.34
C PHE A 32 12.24 2.46 19.77
N SER A 33 12.35 1.83 20.94
CA SER A 33 13.60 1.21 21.36
C SER A 33 13.97 0.05 20.42
N VAL A 34 15.22 -0.40 20.47
CA VAL A 34 15.67 -1.53 19.64
C VAL A 34 14.92 -2.81 20.04
N GLN A 35 14.82 -3.08 21.34
CA GLN A 35 14.06 -4.22 21.88
C GLN A 35 12.57 -4.15 21.53
N GLU A 36 11.97 -2.96 21.63
CA GLU A 36 10.57 -2.75 21.23
C GLU A 36 10.38 -2.99 19.72
N THR A 37 11.36 -2.59 18.90
CA THR A 37 11.32 -2.81 17.46
C THR A 37 11.44 -4.30 17.11
N GLU A 38 12.34 -5.04 17.77
CA GLU A 38 12.51 -6.47 17.56
C GLU A 38 11.27 -7.25 18.03
N GLY A 39 10.73 -6.92 19.21
CA GLY A 39 9.49 -7.50 19.72
C GLY A 39 8.31 -7.28 18.77
N LEU A 40 8.15 -6.06 18.25
CA LEU A 40 7.14 -5.77 17.24
C LEU A 40 7.28 -6.67 15.99
N LEU A 41 8.51 -6.88 15.49
CA LEU A 41 8.73 -7.71 14.30
C LEU A 41 8.37 -9.17 14.54
N GLN A 42 8.63 -9.68 15.74
CA GLN A 42 8.26 -11.04 16.13
C GLN A 42 6.73 -11.20 16.21
N GLU A 43 6.04 -10.26 16.88
CA GLU A 43 4.57 -10.31 16.98
C GLU A 43 3.88 -10.18 15.62
N VAL A 44 4.40 -9.32 14.74
CA VAL A 44 3.89 -9.21 13.37
C VAL A 44 4.12 -10.52 12.61
N ARG A 45 5.27 -11.16 12.77
CA ARG A 45 5.56 -12.44 12.11
C ARG A 45 4.56 -13.52 12.49
N ASP A 46 4.25 -13.62 13.78
CA ASP A 46 3.44 -14.71 14.31
C ASP A 46 1.94 -14.47 14.14
N ARG A 47 1.48 -13.21 14.22
CA ARG A 47 0.04 -12.89 14.36
C ARG A 47 -0.49 -11.87 13.36
N TRP A 48 0.21 -11.60 12.26
CA TRP A 48 -0.29 -10.63 11.26
C TRP A 48 -1.67 -10.96 10.69
N GLN A 49 -2.08 -12.23 10.71
CA GLN A 49 -3.39 -12.69 10.24
C GLN A 49 -4.53 -12.31 11.20
N GLU A 50 -4.25 -12.24 12.50
CA GLU A 50 -5.22 -11.90 13.56
C GLU A 50 -5.55 -10.41 13.57
N GLY A 51 -4.71 -9.60 12.92
CA GLY A 51 -4.92 -8.17 12.74
C GLY A 51 -4.09 -7.30 13.68
N TRP A 52 -4.06 -6.00 13.36
CA TRP A 52 -3.19 -5.05 14.05
C TRP A 52 -3.65 -4.71 15.48
N GLU A 53 -4.93 -4.87 15.80
CA GLU A 53 -5.44 -4.62 17.16
C GLU A 53 -4.93 -5.67 18.15
N VAL A 54 -4.95 -6.95 17.75
CA VAL A 54 -4.40 -8.05 18.58
C VAL A 54 -2.89 -7.89 18.78
N ILE A 55 -2.15 -7.58 17.71
CA ILE A 55 -0.71 -7.26 17.82
C ILE A 55 -0.46 -6.11 18.78
N THR A 56 -1.32 -5.10 18.79
CA THR A 56 -1.19 -3.93 19.67
C THR A 56 -1.41 -4.29 21.13
N GLU A 57 -2.42 -5.12 21.40
CA GLU A 57 -2.71 -5.60 22.75
C GLU A 57 -1.52 -6.40 23.32
N VAL A 58 -1.01 -7.36 22.55
CA VAL A 58 0.12 -8.20 22.94
C VAL A 58 1.40 -7.38 23.09
N HIS A 59 1.68 -6.47 22.16
CA HIS A 59 2.83 -5.56 22.23
C HIS A 59 2.79 -4.69 23.49
N ASN A 60 1.63 -4.10 23.80
CA ASN A 60 1.47 -3.27 24.99
C ASN A 60 1.53 -4.09 26.30
N ALA A 61 1.15 -5.37 26.27
CA ALA A 61 1.33 -6.28 27.40
C ALA A 61 2.82 -6.59 27.65
N GLN A 62 3.62 -6.75 26.59
CA GLN A 62 5.07 -6.96 26.68
C GLN A 62 5.82 -5.68 27.09
N PHE A 63 5.36 -4.51 26.62
CA PHE A 63 5.97 -3.22 26.89
C PHE A 63 5.00 -2.28 27.63
N PRO A 64 4.65 -2.55 28.91
CA PRO A 64 3.62 -1.80 29.64
C PRO A 64 3.94 -0.31 29.85
N GLY A 65 5.20 0.09 29.66
CA GLY A 65 5.65 1.49 29.70
C GLY A 65 5.50 2.25 28.38
N HIS A 66 5.19 1.57 27.27
CA HIS A 66 5.15 2.12 25.92
C HIS A 66 3.77 1.86 25.31
N LYS A 67 2.77 2.66 25.70
CA LYS A 67 1.41 2.52 25.13
C LYS A 67 1.42 2.95 23.66
N ARG A 68 1.54 1.98 22.76
CA ARG A 68 1.47 2.18 21.31
C ARG A 68 0.06 1.91 20.80
N THR A 69 -0.30 2.58 19.71
CA THR A 69 -1.55 2.34 18.98
C THR A 69 -1.27 1.47 17.75
N SER A 70 -2.28 0.77 17.24
CA SER A 70 -2.20 -0.04 16.02
C SER A 70 -1.65 0.75 14.83
N GLY A 71 -2.13 1.99 14.65
CA GLY A 71 -1.61 2.90 13.64
C GLY A 71 -0.14 3.31 13.83
N SER A 72 0.37 3.36 15.06
CA SER A 72 1.79 3.66 15.32
C SER A 72 2.70 2.47 15.03
N LEU A 73 2.28 1.26 15.40
CA LEU A 73 2.99 0.01 15.12
C LEU A 73 3.03 -0.27 13.62
N LYS A 74 1.90 -0.14 12.93
CA LYS A 74 1.81 -0.27 11.47
C LYS A 74 2.72 0.73 10.76
N ARG A 75 2.73 2.00 11.18
CA ARG A 75 3.65 3.01 10.62
C ARG A 75 5.11 2.67 10.85
N LYS A 76 5.47 2.21 12.05
CA LYS A 76 6.84 1.78 12.37
C LYS A 76 7.26 0.59 11.51
N PHE A 77 6.45 -0.45 11.42
CA PHE A 77 6.69 -1.61 10.56
C PHE A 77 6.85 -1.19 9.09
N SER A 78 5.92 -0.35 8.60
CA SER A 78 5.98 0.17 7.23
C SER A 78 7.25 0.95 6.94
N LYS A 79 7.70 1.77 7.89
CA LYS A 79 8.96 2.49 7.77
C LYS A 79 10.16 1.54 7.72
N LEU A 80 10.17 0.47 8.51
CA LEU A 80 11.28 -0.48 8.55
C LEU A 80 11.44 -1.28 7.25
N TYR A 81 10.35 -1.84 6.71
CA TYR A 81 10.48 -2.66 5.51
C TYR A 81 10.74 -1.82 4.25
N ARG A 82 10.30 -0.55 4.23
CA ARG A 82 10.60 0.41 3.14
C ARG A 82 12.00 1.04 3.26
N MET A 83 12.69 0.85 4.39
CA MET A 83 14.00 1.45 4.63
C MET A 83 15.05 0.90 3.65
N LYS A 84 15.76 1.79 2.97
CA LYS A 84 16.98 1.48 2.21
C LYS A 84 18.12 1.36 3.22
N VAL A 85 18.87 0.26 3.14
CA VAL A 85 20.00 0.00 4.03
C VAL A 85 21.26 0.39 3.26
N ASP A 86 21.78 1.58 3.57
CA ASP A 86 23.03 2.07 3.01
C ASP A 86 24.19 1.73 3.96
N GLY A 87 25.44 1.82 3.47
CA GLY A 87 26.64 1.52 4.26
C GLY A 87 26.83 2.38 5.53
N GLY A 88 26.14 3.52 5.63
CA GLY A 88 26.12 4.38 6.82
C GLY A 88 25.04 4.02 7.86
N THR A 89 24.21 3.01 7.60
CA THR A 89 23.12 2.61 8.50
C THR A 89 23.69 1.85 9.69
N LYS A 90 23.32 2.23 10.93
CA LYS A 90 23.72 1.47 12.12
C LYS A 90 23.27 0.02 11.98
N GLU A 91 24.18 -0.91 12.26
CA GLU A 91 23.98 -2.35 12.06
C GLU A 91 22.68 -2.88 12.70
N LYS A 92 22.33 -2.42 13.89
CA LYS A 92 21.08 -2.78 14.59
C LYS A 92 19.83 -2.39 13.79
N HIS A 93 19.84 -1.23 13.13
CA HIS A 93 18.74 -0.79 12.27
C HIS A 93 18.72 -1.54 10.93
N ALA A 94 19.89 -1.87 10.38
CA ALA A 94 20.00 -2.72 9.20
C ALA A 94 19.42 -4.12 9.44
N ARG A 95 19.75 -4.74 10.58
CA ARG A 95 19.17 -6.03 11.02
C ARG A 95 17.66 -5.97 11.15
N ALA A 96 17.13 -4.95 11.83
CA ALA A 96 15.68 -4.76 11.97
C ALA A 96 14.98 -4.55 10.61
N ALA A 97 15.58 -3.81 9.68
CA ALA A 97 15.05 -3.66 8.32
C ALA A 97 15.05 -4.98 7.55
N ALA A 98 16.12 -5.76 7.62
CA ALA A 98 16.20 -7.07 6.96
C ALA A 98 15.12 -8.02 7.48
N LEU A 99 14.91 -8.07 8.79
CA LEU A 99 13.83 -8.84 9.42
C LEU A 99 12.45 -8.33 8.97
N ALA A 100 12.22 -7.01 8.95
CA ALA A 100 10.96 -6.45 8.49
C ALA A 100 10.65 -6.79 7.03
N LYS A 101 11.66 -6.78 6.15
CA LYS A 101 11.53 -7.21 4.75
C LYS A 101 11.19 -8.68 4.65
N LYS A 102 11.88 -9.53 5.42
CA LYS A 102 11.60 -10.98 5.49
C LYS A 102 10.16 -11.25 5.93
N VAL A 103 9.71 -10.63 7.02
CA VAL A 103 8.33 -10.76 7.53
C VAL A 103 7.32 -10.31 6.47
N ARG A 104 7.58 -9.19 5.79
CA ARG A 104 6.70 -8.70 4.71
C ARG A 104 6.60 -9.69 3.55
N GLU A 105 7.68 -10.38 3.21
CA GLU A 105 7.68 -11.39 2.16
C GLU A 105 6.95 -12.67 2.60
N GLU A 106 7.14 -13.12 3.84
CA GLU A 106 6.36 -14.23 4.44
C GLU A 106 4.85 -13.92 4.39
N MET A 107 4.45 -12.69 4.75
CA MET A 107 3.05 -12.23 4.67
C MET A 107 2.52 -12.26 3.22
N ARG A 108 3.33 -11.88 2.22
CA ARG A 108 2.93 -11.94 0.81
C ARG A 108 2.80 -13.37 0.30
N ALA A 109 3.76 -14.23 0.62
CA ALA A 109 3.78 -15.63 0.19
C ALA A 109 2.53 -16.36 0.71
N GLN A 110 2.18 -16.15 1.98
CA GLN A 110 0.97 -16.71 2.59
C GLN A 110 -0.32 -16.16 1.95
N ARG A 111 -0.39 -14.86 1.58
CA ARG A 111 -1.54 -14.29 0.84
C ARG A 111 -1.70 -14.85 -0.58
N ARG A 112 -0.61 -15.33 -1.18
CA ARG A 112 -0.62 -15.95 -2.52
C ARG A 112 -0.92 -17.46 -2.49
N GLY A 113 -1.24 -18.03 -1.32
CA GLY A 113 -1.69 -19.41 -1.21
C GLY A 113 -0.60 -20.47 -1.43
N LEU A 114 0.68 -20.09 -1.39
CA LEU A 114 1.80 -21.03 -1.51
C LEU A 114 2.46 -21.22 -0.15
N GLY A 115 1.93 -22.19 0.61
CA GLY A 115 2.68 -22.80 1.69
C GLY A 115 3.87 -23.57 1.12
N VAL A 116 5.07 -23.04 1.31
CA VAL A 116 6.30 -23.85 1.38
C VAL A 116 7.00 -23.46 2.67
N ARG A 117 6.62 -24.15 3.74
CA ARG A 117 7.38 -24.21 4.98
C ARG A 117 8.38 -25.36 4.81
N GLY A 118 9.65 -25.02 4.72
CA GLY A 118 10.76 -25.92 5.04
C GLY A 118 11.47 -26.56 3.84
N LEU A 119 12.81 -26.61 3.97
CA LEU A 119 13.81 -27.26 3.12
C LEU A 119 14.39 -26.40 1.97
N SER A 120 15.42 -25.61 2.28
CA SER A 120 16.75 -25.92 1.73
C SER A 120 17.83 -25.18 2.53
N GLU A 121 18.47 -25.94 3.42
CA GLU A 121 19.84 -25.72 3.87
C GLU A 121 20.76 -26.40 2.83
N ASP A 122 21.96 -25.85 2.66
CA ASP A 122 23.11 -26.32 1.85
C ASP A 122 23.06 -26.28 0.31
N LEU A 123 23.74 -25.28 -0.27
CA LEU A 123 25.05 -25.46 -0.95
C LEU A 123 25.67 -24.12 -1.41
N PRO A 124 27.00 -23.96 -1.34
CA PRO A 124 27.72 -22.73 -1.69
C PRO A 124 28.29 -22.76 -3.11
N GLY A 125 28.41 -21.58 -3.72
CA GLY A 125 29.39 -21.33 -4.79
C GLY A 125 28.81 -20.88 -6.13
N GLY A 126 29.39 -19.81 -6.67
CA GLY A 126 29.53 -19.65 -8.11
C GLY A 126 28.65 -18.58 -8.78
N THR A 127 29.16 -17.35 -8.74
CA THR A 127 29.33 -16.46 -9.91
C THR A 127 28.13 -16.10 -10.80
N ASP A 128 27.90 -14.78 -10.79
CA ASP A 128 27.90 -13.91 -11.98
C ASP A 128 26.59 -13.72 -12.77
N GLY A 129 26.18 -12.45 -12.79
CA GLY A 129 25.57 -11.80 -13.94
C GLY A 129 24.10 -12.03 -14.23
N VAL A 130 23.20 -11.33 -13.53
CA VAL A 130 22.10 -10.56 -14.16
C VAL A 130 21.71 -9.40 -13.24
N GLN A 131 22.10 -8.18 -13.61
CA GLN A 131 21.44 -6.96 -13.14
C GLN A 131 20.02 -6.96 -13.72
N ASP A 132 19.02 -7.27 -12.90
CA ASP A 132 17.64 -7.15 -13.30
C ASP A 132 16.94 -5.99 -12.58
N VAL A 133 16.19 -5.28 -13.40
CA VAL A 133 15.71 -3.92 -13.25
C VAL A 133 14.52 -3.92 -12.29
N HIS A 134 14.72 -3.42 -11.07
CA HIS A 134 13.62 -3.15 -10.15
C HIS A 134 13.78 -1.78 -9.47
N GLU A 135 13.90 -0.74 -10.30
CA GLU A 135 13.66 0.64 -9.93
C GLU A 135 12.46 1.18 -10.72
N GLU A 136 11.25 0.86 -10.25
CA GLU A 136 10.06 1.70 -10.37
C GLU A 136 8.95 1.02 -9.57
N LEU A 137 7.99 1.79 -9.03
CA LEU A 137 6.86 1.41 -8.16
C LEU A 137 7.11 1.58 -6.65
N SER A 138 7.32 2.82 -6.21
CA SER A 138 6.90 3.21 -4.85
C SER A 138 6.60 4.72 -4.70
N GLU A 139 5.87 5.31 -5.64
CA GLU A 139 5.11 6.56 -5.46
C GLU A 139 3.83 6.34 -6.29
N VAL A 140 2.61 6.22 -5.77
CA VAL A 140 1.91 7.13 -4.86
C VAL A 140 0.74 6.43 -4.16
N GLU A 141 0.64 6.65 -2.85
CA GLU A 141 -0.44 6.21 -1.97
C GLU A 141 -0.94 7.44 -1.18
N ILE A 142 -1.61 8.36 -1.87
CA ILE A 142 -2.45 9.45 -1.32
C ILE A 142 -3.44 9.71 -2.48
N ILE A 143 -4.75 9.46 -2.46
CA ILE A 143 -5.82 9.92 -1.59
C ILE A 143 -7.04 9.05 -1.93
N THR A 144 -7.67 8.36 -0.97
CA THR A 144 -9.15 8.14 -0.93
C THR A 144 -9.53 7.42 0.36
N ALA A 145 -9.51 8.18 1.45
CA ALA A 145 -10.38 7.90 2.59
C ALA A 145 -11.69 8.65 2.34
N GLN A 146 -12.68 7.99 1.72
CA GLN A 146 -14.13 8.28 1.79
C GLN A 146 -14.88 7.42 0.76
N SER A 147 -15.31 6.23 1.18
CA SER A 147 -16.56 5.61 0.72
C SER A 147 -16.86 4.42 1.62
N THR A 148 -17.32 4.73 2.83
CA THR A 148 -18.05 3.80 3.69
C THR A 148 -19.53 4.04 3.46
N GLN A 149 -20.14 3.31 2.53
CA GLN A 149 -21.54 2.92 2.67
C GLN A 149 -21.88 1.76 1.73
N GLY A 150 -22.26 0.64 2.33
CA GLY A 150 -23.11 -0.37 1.70
C GLY A 150 -22.42 -1.62 1.17
N GLN A 151 -21.93 -2.50 2.06
CA GLN A 151 -22.05 -3.96 1.84
C GLN A 151 -21.79 -4.72 3.15
N ALA A 152 -22.85 -4.90 3.91
CA ALA A 152 -22.96 -5.93 4.94
C ALA A 152 -24.35 -6.55 4.79
N LEU A 153 -24.42 -7.73 4.19
CA LEU A 153 -25.25 -8.87 4.62
C LEU A 153 -25.22 -9.96 3.54
N VAL A 154 -24.33 -10.92 3.74
CA VAL A 154 -24.52 -12.29 3.28
C VAL A 154 -24.38 -13.14 4.53
N ASP A 155 -25.51 -13.44 5.18
CA ASP A 155 -25.78 -14.70 5.86
C ASP A 155 -27.10 -14.59 6.63
N ALA A 156 -28.13 -15.19 6.06
CA ALA A 156 -29.25 -15.77 6.79
C ALA A 156 -29.89 -16.81 5.87
N ALA A 157 -29.32 -18.01 5.90
CA ALA A 157 -30.06 -19.23 5.60
C ALA A 157 -31.31 -19.24 6.49
N THR A 158 -32.48 -19.05 5.88
CA THR A 158 -33.75 -19.42 6.50
C THR A 158 -34.54 -20.18 5.46
N GLU A 159 -34.68 -21.48 5.72
CA GLU A 159 -35.54 -22.42 5.04
C GLU A 159 -36.98 -21.88 5.05
N HIS A 160 -37.45 -21.29 3.95
CA HIS A 160 -38.88 -21.11 3.67
C HIS A 160 -39.06 -20.63 2.23
N ASP A 161 -39.03 -21.55 1.25
CA ASP A 161 -40.05 -21.58 0.19
C ASP A 161 -39.90 -22.85 -0.67
N LEU A 162 -40.46 -23.97 -0.21
CA LEU A 162 -40.62 -25.18 -1.02
C LEU A 162 -41.92 -25.12 -1.86
N GLY A 163 -42.38 -23.90 -2.22
CA GLY A 163 -43.71 -23.66 -2.80
C GLY A 163 -43.77 -23.02 -4.20
N GLN A 164 -42.68 -22.52 -4.78
CA GLN A 164 -42.73 -21.74 -6.03
C GLN A 164 -42.07 -22.42 -7.25
N LEU A 165 -42.27 -23.72 -7.44
CA LEU A 165 -41.63 -24.49 -8.50
C LEU A 165 -42.31 -24.41 -9.90
N THR A 166 -43.17 -23.42 -10.16
CA THR A 166 -43.91 -23.35 -11.44
C THR A 166 -43.99 -21.99 -12.13
N GLN A 167 -43.30 -20.94 -11.66
CA GLN A 167 -43.24 -19.62 -12.34
C GLN A 167 -41.80 -19.18 -12.64
N GLY A 168 -41.05 -19.97 -13.42
CA GLY A 168 -39.61 -19.75 -13.66
C GLY A 168 -39.15 -19.83 -15.12
N THR A 169 -40.03 -19.74 -16.10
CA THR A 169 -39.63 -19.85 -17.52
C THR A 169 -38.99 -18.58 -18.07
N GLY A 170 -39.49 -17.38 -17.72
CA GLY A 170 -38.97 -16.11 -18.25
C GLY A 170 -37.52 -15.79 -17.89
N LEU A 171 -37.13 -15.94 -16.62
CA LEU A 171 -35.76 -15.64 -16.15
C LEU A 171 -34.70 -16.59 -16.73
N ARG A 172 -35.09 -17.81 -17.08
CA ARG A 172 -34.19 -18.82 -17.65
C ARG A 172 -33.91 -18.54 -19.13
N ASP A 173 -34.91 -18.08 -19.87
CA ASP A 173 -34.75 -17.72 -21.28
C ASP A 173 -33.85 -16.50 -21.48
N ASP A 174 -33.90 -15.53 -20.56
CA ASP A 174 -33.03 -14.34 -20.56
C ASP A 174 -31.56 -14.68 -20.31
N ALA A 175 -31.28 -15.59 -19.36
CA ALA A 175 -29.91 -16.03 -19.07
C ALA A 175 -29.27 -16.78 -20.25
N TRP A 176 -30.06 -17.58 -20.97
CA TRP A 176 -29.62 -18.26 -22.20
C TRP A 176 -29.36 -17.27 -23.32
N GLN A 177 -30.23 -16.27 -23.50
CA GLN A 177 -30.04 -15.24 -24.52
C GLN A 177 -28.80 -14.39 -24.22
N ALA A 178 -28.58 -14.04 -22.96
CA ALA A 178 -27.38 -13.33 -22.52
C ALA A 178 -26.10 -14.13 -22.79
N ALA A 179 -26.09 -15.44 -22.51
CA ALA A 179 -24.96 -16.31 -22.82
C ALA A 179 -24.69 -16.42 -24.34
N ILE A 180 -25.75 -16.53 -25.14
CA ILE A 180 -25.65 -16.57 -26.61
C ILE A 180 -25.08 -15.25 -27.16
N ASN A 181 -25.53 -14.11 -26.62
CA ASN A 181 -25.06 -12.79 -27.07
C ASN A 181 -23.64 -12.48 -26.60
N ARG A 182 -23.21 -13.05 -25.47
CA ARG A 182 -21.88 -12.83 -24.91
C ARG A 182 -20.78 -13.50 -25.73
N TRP A 183 -21.11 -14.59 -26.42
CA TRP A 183 -20.14 -15.46 -27.09
C TRP A 183 -20.50 -15.60 -28.57
N PRO A 184 -20.02 -14.70 -29.44
CA PRO A 184 -20.39 -14.71 -30.86
C PRO A 184 -20.03 -16.03 -31.57
N ILE A 185 -18.95 -16.72 -31.19
CA ILE A 185 -18.49 -17.94 -31.86
C ILE A 185 -19.27 -19.18 -31.36
N ALA A 186 -19.40 -19.34 -30.05
CA ALA A 186 -20.19 -20.43 -29.46
C ALA A 186 -21.71 -20.18 -29.55
N GLY A 187 -22.13 -18.94 -29.76
CA GLY A 187 -23.52 -18.50 -29.71
C GLY A 187 -24.40 -19.09 -30.81
N GLU A 188 -23.88 -19.36 -32.01
CA GLU A 188 -24.62 -20.08 -33.05
C GLU A 188 -24.87 -21.53 -32.67
N ARG A 189 -23.84 -22.22 -32.13
CA ARG A 189 -23.96 -23.60 -31.66
C ARG A 189 -24.91 -23.73 -30.47
N LEU A 190 -24.87 -22.77 -29.53
CA LEU A 190 -25.80 -22.69 -28.40
C LEU A 190 -27.24 -22.42 -28.85
N ARG A 191 -27.45 -21.60 -29.89
CA ARG A 191 -28.78 -21.40 -30.51
C ARG A 191 -29.30 -22.70 -31.12
N THR A 192 -28.47 -23.42 -31.88
CA THR A 192 -28.85 -24.70 -32.49
C THR A 192 -29.18 -25.76 -31.43
N LEU A 193 -28.37 -25.89 -30.38
CA LEU A 193 -28.65 -26.81 -29.27
C LEU A 193 -29.95 -26.44 -28.56
N ARG A 194 -30.22 -25.14 -28.35
CA ARG A 194 -31.47 -24.68 -27.74
C ARG A 194 -32.68 -25.05 -28.60
N THR A 195 -32.59 -24.89 -29.92
CA THR A 195 -33.67 -25.30 -30.83
C THR A 195 -33.90 -26.81 -30.84
N GLN A 196 -32.82 -27.61 -30.78
CA GLN A 196 -32.90 -29.08 -30.72
C GLN A 196 -33.56 -29.57 -29.40
N ILE A 197 -33.21 -28.94 -28.28
CA ILE A 197 -33.83 -29.24 -26.98
C ILE A 197 -35.31 -28.84 -26.99
N ALA A 198 -35.65 -27.70 -27.59
CA ALA A 198 -37.05 -27.25 -27.71
C ALA A 198 -37.90 -28.14 -28.63
N SER A 199 -37.29 -28.72 -29.68
CA SER A 199 -37.94 -29.69 -30.58
C SER A 199 -37.91 -31.13 -30.07
N ASN A 200 -37.35 -31.38 -28.88
CA ASN A 200 -37.16 -32.70 -28.27
C ASN A 200 -36.36 -33.68 -29.15
N GLU A 201 -35.48 -33.15 -30.01
CA GLU A 201 -34.56 -33.98 -30.80
C GLU A 201 -33.34 -34.38 -29.97
N PRO A 202 -32.84 -35.62 -30.11
CA PRO A 202 -31.64 -36.05 -29.42
C PRO A 202 -30.42 -35.30 -29.97
N ALA A 203 -29.89 -34.35 -29.21
CA ALA A 203 -28.59 -33.76 -29.50
C ALA A 203 -27.52 -34.86 -29.39
N SER A 204 -26.69 -34.98 -30.43
CA SER A 204 -25.53 -35.88 -30.41
C SER A 204 -24.63 -35.52 -29.22
N SER A 205 -24.16 -36.52 -28.46
CA SER A 205 -23.23 -36.27 -27.35
C SER A 205 -21.95 -35.57 -27.83
N GLN A 206 -21.56 -35.80 -29.08
CA GLN A 206 -20.42 -35.14 -29.71
C GLN A 206 -20.67 -33.64 -29.92
N ASP A 207 -21.88 -33.24 -30.33
CA ASP A 207 -22.23 -31.83 -30.55
C ASP A 207 -22.32 -31.06 -29.22
N LEU A 208 -22.78 -31.71 -28.16
CA LEU A 208 -22.78 -31.15 -26.80
C LEU A 208 -21.35 -30.91 -26.32
N VAL A 209 -20.47 -31.91 -26.42
CA VAL A 209 -19.06 -31.79 -26.01
C VAL A 209 -18.34 -30.72 -26.83
N GLN A 210 -18.56 -30.68 -28.15
CA GLN A 210 -17.95 -29.67 -29.02
C GLN A 210 -18.40 -28.26 -28.64
N THR A 211 -19.69 -28.08 -28.33
CA THR A 211 -20.21 -26.76 -27.94
C THR A 211 -19.66 -26.31 -26.59
N VAL A 212 -19.58 -27.22 -25.60
CA VAL A 212 -18.95 -26.91 -24.30
C VAL A 212 -17.48 -26.54 -24.45
N LEU A 213 -16.73 -27.21 -25.33
CA LEU A 213 -15.33 -26.86 -25.60
C LEU A 213 -15.20 -25.46 -26.20
N LEU A 214 -16.01 -25.11 -27.19
CA LEU A 214 -16.06 -23.77 -27.80
C LEU A 214 -16.33 -22.69 -26.75
N VAL A 215 -17.34 -22.92 -25.91
CA VAL A 215 -17.70 -22.07 -24.77
C VAL A 215 -16.51 -21.84 -23.83
N LEU A 216 -15.78 -22.90 -23.48
CA LEU A 216 -14.66 -22.80 -22.54
C LEU A 216 -13.49 -22.03 -23.15
N LEU A 217 -13.17 -22.28 -24.42
CA LEU A 217 -12.08 -21.58 -25.12
C LEU A 217 -12.40 -20.09 -25.31
N GLU A 218 -13.63 -19.75 -25.68
CA GLU A 218 -14.06 -18.36 -25.85
C GLU A 218 -14.13 -17.63 -24.49
N SER A 219 -14.58 -18.31 -23.43
CA SER A 219 -14.52 -17.80 -22.07
C SER A 219 -13.09 -17.56 -21.56
N GLN A 220 -12.14 -18.42 -21.95
CA GLN A 220 -10.74 -18.23 -21.62
C GLN A 220 -10.17 -17.01 -22.36
N HIS A 221 -10.39 -16.94 -23.67
CA HIS A 221 -9.95 -15.83 -24.51
C HIS A 221 -10.51 -14.49 -24.02
N GLN A 222 -11.79 -14.44 -23.64
CA GLN A 222 -12.40 -13.23 -23.11
C GLN A 222 -11.72 -12.76 -21.82
N ARG A 223 -11.38 -13.68 -20.91
CA ARG A 223 -10.64 -13.34 -19.69
C ARG A 223 -9.21 -12.89 -19.98
N ASP A 224 -8.59 -13.39 -21.05
CA ASP A 224 -7.28 -12.92 -21.49
C ASP A 224 -7.38 -11.48 -22.03
N LEU A 225 -8.38 -11.18 -22.85
CA LEU A 225 -8.66 -9.84 -23.36
C LEU A 225 -8.97 -8.85 -22.23
N GLU A 226 -9.81 -9.22 -21.27
CA GLU A 226 -10.12 -8.39 -20.10
C GLU A 226 -8.84 -8.08 -19.29
N ARG A 227 -7.96 -9.07 -19.11
CA ARG A 227 -6.65 -8.86 -18.45
C ARG A 227 -5.74 -7.96 -19.26
N GLU A 228 -5.78 -8.02 -20.58
CA GLU A 228 -4.99 -7.14 -21.45
C GLU A 228 -5.50 -5.70 -21.42
N GLN A 229 -6.82 -5.52 -21.52
CA GLN A 229 -7.47 -4.23 -21.38
C GLN A 229 -7.16 -3.60 -20.01
N GLU A 230 -7.23 -4.36 -18.92
CA GLU A 230 -6.87 -3.86 -17.58
C GLU A 230 -5.37 -3.44 -17.48
N ARG A 231 -4.48 -4.06 -18.27
CA ARG A 231 -3.07 -3.62 -18.35
C ARG A 231 -2.95 -2.34 -19.15
N GLU A 232 -3.70 -2.17 -20.23
CA GLU A 232 -3.71 -0.94 -21.03
C GLU A 232 -4.30 0.24 -20.25
N ASP A 233 -5.42 0.02 -19.55
CA ASP A 233 -6.05 1.04 -18.71
C ASP A 233 -5.08 1.53 -17.63
N ARG A 234 -4.35 0.62 -16.98
CA ARG A 234 -3.29 0.98 -16.03
C ARG A 234 -2.16 1.80 -16.65
N ARG A 235 -1.81 1.56 -17.92
CA ARG A 235 -0.80 2.36 -18.65
C ARG A 235 -1.33 3.76 -18.94
N LEU A 236 -2.57 3.87 -19.41
CA LEU A 236 -3.20 5.16 -19.71
C LEU A 236 -3.41 5.99 -18.44
N GLU A 237 -3.86 5.36 -17.35
CA GLU A 237 -4.02 6.02 -16.05
C GLU A 237 -2.68 6.52 -15.52
N LYS A 238 -1.61 5.70 -15.60
CA LYS A 238 -0.24 6.14 -15.23
C LYS A 238 0.21 7.34 -16.06
N GLN A 239 -0.10 7.37 -17.36
CA GLN A 239 0.25 8.52 -18.22
C GLN A 239 -0.52 9.79 -17.81
N ARG A 240 -1.83 9.69 -17.62
CA ARG A 240 -2.66 10.82 -17.16
C ARG A 240 -2.19 11.36 -15.82
N TRP A 241 -1.87 10.46 -14.89
CA TRP A 241 -1.37 10.83 -13.58
C TRP A 241 -0.01 11.55 -13.64
N LEU A 242 0.91 11.11 -14.51
CA LEU A 242 2.18 11.79 -14.73
C LEU A 242 1.98 13.19 -15.35
N GLU A 243 1.04 13.34 -16.28
CA GLU A 243 0.69 14.64 -16.86
C GLU A 243 0.11 15.58 -15.80
N GLU A 244 -0.79 15.08 -14.95
CA GLU A 244 -1.37 15.83 -13.85
C GLU A 244 -0.31 16.29 -12.84
N ILE A 245 0.65 15.43 -12.48
CA ILE A 245 1.77 15.82 -11.61
C ILE A 245 2.62 16.92 -12.24
N ARG A 246 2.95 16.81 -13.53
CA ARG A 246 3.70 17.85 -14.22
C ARG A 246 2.93 19.17 -14.22
N GLU A 247 1.62 19.13 -14.39
CA GLU A 247 0.78 20.32 -14.33
C GLU A 247 0.72 20.92 -12.91
N GLN A 248 0.56 20.10 -11.87
CA GLN A 248 0.61 20.58 -10.49
C GLN A 248 1.95 21.22 -10.15
N HIS A 249 3.07 20.61 -10.58
CA HIS A 249 4.39 21.21 -10.40
C HIS A 249 4.50 22.59 -11.07
N ARG A 250 3.97 22.74 -12.28
CA ARG A 250 3.94 24.04 -12.97
C ARG A 250 3.11 25.08 -12.21
N ARG A 251 1.93 24.69 -11.70
CA ARG A 251 1.06 25.58 -10.91
C ARG A 251 1.73 26.00 -9.61
N HIS A 252 2.30 25.05 -8.88
CA HIS A 252 2.99 25.33 -7.62
C HIS A 252 4.24 26.20 -7.85
N GLU A 253 4.98 26.00 -8.94
CA GLU A 253 6.10 26.86 -9.27
C GLU A 253 5.68 28.30 -9.59
N GLN A 254 4.57 28.47 -10.33
CA GLN A 254 3.98 29.79 -10.58
C GLN A 254 3.54 30.45 -9.28
N GLU A 255 2.85 29.72 -8.39
CA GLU A 255 2.42 30.22 -7.09
C GLU A 255 3.61 30.70 -6.24
N ARG A 256 4.73 29.94 -6.21
CA ARG A 256 5.94 30.40 -5.51
C ARG A 256 6.55 31.66 -6.11
N VAL A 257 6.50 31.83 -7.44
CA VAL A 257 6.98 33.05 -8.11
C VAL A 257 6.08 34.23 -7.73
N GLU A 258 4.77 34.06 -7.72
CA GLU A 258 3.82 35.08 -7.29
C GLU A 258 3.98 35.43 -5.82
N ASP A 259 4.17 34.45 -4.95
CA ASP A 259 4.40 34.67 -3.53
C ASP A 259 5.68 35.46 -3.28
N ARG A 260 6.76 35.17 -4.02
CA ARG A 260 7.97 36.00 -3.98
C ARG A 260 7.68 37.43 -4.37
N ARG A 261 6.90 37.64 -5.44
CA ARG A 261 6.52 38.99 -5.90
C ARG A 261 5.65 39.72 -4.87
N ARG A 262 4.66 39.05 -4.28
CA ARG A 262 3.79 39.62 -3.22
C ARG A 262 4.61 39.96 -1.98
N ASN A 263 5.53 39.07 -1.58
CA ASN A 263 6.40 39.30 -0.43
C ASN A 263 7.37 40.47 -0.68
N GLU A 264 7.95 40.58 -1.87
CA GLU A 264 8.78 41.73 -2.27
C GLU A 264 7.98 43.04 -2.22
N GLN A 265 6.75 43.05 -2.76
CA GLN A 265 5.85 44.21 -2.68
C GLN A 265 5.53 44.58 -1.23
N PHE A 266 5.25 43.59 -0.38
CA PHE A 266 5.00 43.79 1.03
C PHE A 266 6.21 44.39 1.75
N MET A 267 7.42 43.87 1.49
CA MET A 267 8.67 44.38 2.04
C MET A 267 8.95 45.83 1.61
N GLN A 268 8.64 46.19 0.35
CA GLN A 268 8.77 47.57 -0.13
C GLN A 268 7.85 48.52 0.66
N VAL A 269 6.57 48.16 0.81
CA VAL A 269 5.61 48.97 1.59
C VAL A 269 6.03 49.09 3.05
N MET A 270 6.45 47.99 3.67
CA MET A 270 6.96 48.00 5.05
C MET A 270 8.18 48.90 5.22
N THR A 271 9.11 48.85 4.26
CA THR A 271 10.30 49.72 4.28
C THR A 271 9.90 51.20 4.20
N THR A 272 8.95 51.54 3.33
CA THR A 272 8.43 52.92 3.22
C THR A 272 7.73 53.37 4.50
N VAL A 273 6.86 52.54 5.08
CA VAL A 273 6.15 52.86 6.34
C VAL A 273 7.14 53.04 7.49
N MET A 274 8.14 52.15 7.62
CA MET A 274 9.16 52.26 8.65
C MET A 274 10.05 53.49 8.47
N ALA A 275 10.37 53.86 7.22
CA ALA A 275 11.11 55.09 6.94
C ALA A 275 10.31 56.35 7.33
N GLN A 276 9.00 56.39 7.04
CA GLN A 276 8.11 57.49 7.46
C GLN A 276 7.99 57.57 8.99
N LEU A 277 7.82 56.42 9.65
CA LEU A 277 7.74 56.36 11.12
C LEU A 277 9.04 56.85 11.77
N ALA A 278 10.19 56.47 11.22
CA ALA A 278 11.49 56.93 11.68
C ALA A 278 11.69 58.45 11.48
N GLN A 279 11.21 59.02 10.37
CA GLN A 279 11.24 60.47 10.14
C GLN A 279 10.34 61.22 11.13
N GLN A 280 9.17 60.68 11.47
CA GLN A 280 8.25 61.30 12.44
C GLN A 280 8.82 61.30 13.86
N GLN A 281 9.47 60.21 14.28
CA GLN A 281 10.16 60.15 15.57
C GLN A 281 11.33 61.14 15.68
N ARG A 282 11.99 61.43 14.55
CA ARG A 282 13.11 62.39 14.49
C ARG A 282 12.64 63.86 14.47
N GLY A 283 11.42 64.13 14.01
CA GLY A 283 10.84 65.48 13.96
C GLY A 283 10.19 65.95 15.27
N GLY A 284 9.91 65.05 16.22
CA GLY A 284 9.28 65.38 17.51
C GLY A 284 10.23 65.73 18.66
N LEU A 285 11.53 65.93 18.39
CA LEU A 285 12.57 66.23 19.38
C LEU A 285 13.18 67.64 19.24
N ASN A 286 12.52 68.54 18.50
CA ASN A 286 12.84 69.97 18.48
C ASN A 286 11.80 70.78 19.25
#